data_AF-A0A1V5N5L7-F1
#
_entry.id   AF-A0A1V5N5L7-F1
#
_cell.length_a   1.000
_cell.length_b   1.000
_cell.length_c   1.000
_cell.angle_alpha   90.00
_cell.angle_beta   90.00
_cell.angle_gamma   90.00
#
_symmetry.space_group_name_H-M   'P 1'
#
loop_
_entity.id
_entity.type
_entity.pdbx_description
1 polymer ?
#
loop_
_entity_poly.entity_id
_entity_poly.type
_entity_poly.pdbx_seq_one_letter_code
_entity_poly.pdbx_strand_id
1 'polypeptide(L)'
;MIYYYPNMQPDMVDSLVDNGYKGIVIIGTGLGHVNKLLYPALKRACEKGVAVYMTVQTLWGYVHMFVYDTGRDLMAMGVVPAANMLPEVAYIKLGWALGQTNDLEKVKELMLKPVNDEITPREPYNGYLIYQGGVREVEEFVQKVRK
;
A
#
# COMPACT_ATOMS: atom_id res chain seq x y z
N MET A 1 5.71 -9.04 1.18
CA MET A 1 4.70 -8.42 0.30
C MET A 1 3.80 -9.53 -0.22
N ILE A 2 2.48 -9.33 -0.27
CA ILE A 2 1.50 -10.32 -0.75
C ILE A 2 0.76 -9.74 -1.95
N TYR A 3 0.79 -10.43 -3.08
CA TYR A 3 0.00 -10.09 -4.25
C TYR A 3 -1.36 -10.79 -4.16
N TYR A 4 -2.44 -10.03 -3.94
CA TYR A 4 -3.77 -10.63 -3.78
C TYR A 4 -4.31 -11.18 -5.11
N TYR A 5 -5.05 -12.29 -5.03
CA TYR A 5 -5.79 -12.87 -6.15
C TYR A 5 -7.12 -13.50 -5.67
N PRO A 6 -8.10 -13.73 -6.57
CA PRO A 6 -9.39 -14.30 -6.19
C PRO A 6 -9.25 -15.64 -5.47
N ASN A 7 -10.02 -15.81 -4.38
CA ASN A 7 -9.99 -17.01 -3.55
C ASN A 7 -8.65 -17.27 -2.83
N MET A 8 -7.82 -16.24 -2.64
CA MET A 8 -6.69 -16.31 -1.71
C MET A 8 -7.18 -16.76 -0.33
N GLN A 9 -6.43 -17.68 0.26
CA GLN A 9 -6.68 -18.24 1.58
C GLN A 9 -5.94 -17.44 2.66
N PRO A 10 -6.39 -17.49 3.92
CA PRO A 10 -5.76 -16.75 5.03
C PRO A 10 -4.36 -17.26 5.41
N ASP A 11 -4.00 -18.46 4.97
CA ASP A 11 -2.74 -19.16 5.26
C ASP A 11 -1.50 -18.33 4.95
N MET A 12 -1.50 -17.56 3.86
CA MET A 12 -0.37 -16.69 3.52
C MET A 12 -0.15 -15.59 4.56
N VAL A 13 -1.22 -14.93 5.02
CA VAL A 13 -1.14 -13.89 6.05
C VAL A 13 -0.77 -14.52 7.38
N ASP A 14 -1.41 -15.65 7.72
CA ASP A 14 -1.16 -16.36 8.97
C ASP A 14 0.29 -16.82 9.07
N SER A 15 0.83 -17.39 7.99
CA SER A 15 2.22 -17.83 7.90
C SER A 15 3.20 -16.67 8.11
N LEU A 16 2.99 -15.51 7.50
CA LEU A 16 3.88 -14.35 7.75
C LEU A 16 3.85 -13.94 9.22
N VAL A 17 2.67 -13.88 9.81
CA VAL A 17 2.50 -13.51 11.22
C VAL A 17 3.16 -14.53 12.15
N ASP A 18 2.97 -15.83 11.90
CA ASP A 18 3.52 -16.89 12.75
C ASP A 18 5.03 -17.05 12.59
N ASN A 19 5.60 -16.69 11.43
CA ASN A 19 7.04 -16.58 11.22
C ASN A 19 7.65 -15.28 11.77
N GLY A 20 6.88 -14.45 12.47
CA GLY A 20 7.39 -13.28 13.18
C GLY A 20 7.67 -12.05 12.31
N TYR A 21 7.11 -11.98 11.09
CA TYR A 21 7.22 -10.79 10.26
C TYR A 21 6.59 -9.57 10.95
N LYS A 22 7.24 -8.42 10.84
CA LYS A 22 6.82 -7.16 11.49
C LYS A 22 5.93 -6.27 10.63
N GLY A 23 5.90 -6.52 9.32
CA GLY A 23 5.09 -5.73 8.40
C GLY A 23 4.68 -6.51 7.16
N ILE A 24 3.53 -6.13 6.61
CA ILE A 24 2.93 -6.72 5.41
C ILE A 24 2.46 -5.58 4.50
N VAL A 25 2.93 -5.58 3.25
CA VAL A 25 2.34 -4.79 2.16
C VAL A 25 1.49 -5.71 1.32
N ILE A 26 0.21 -5.37 1.16
CA ILE A 26 -0.78 -6.09 0.37
C ILE A 26 -1.00 -5.33 -0.93
N ILE A 27 -0.86 -6.02 -2.05
CA ILE A 27 -1.20 -5.51 -3.38
C ILE A 27 -2.64 -5.90 -3.65
N GLY A 28 -3.58 -5.02 -3.29
CA GLY A 28 -5.01 -5.28 -3.36
C GLY A 28 -5.63 -4.96 -4.73
N THR A 29 -6.87 -5.40 -4.92
CA THR A 29 -7.62 -5.13 -6.15
C THR A 29 -8.23 -3.74 -6.19
N GLY A 30 -8.39 -3.16 -7.39
CA GLY A 30 -9.11 -1.91 -7.61
C GLY A 30 -8.63 -0.79 -6.69
N LEU A 31 -9.52 -0.24 -5.86
CA LEU A 31 -9.20 0.81 -4.89
C LEU A 31 -8.60 0.31 -3.56
N GLY A 32 -8.06 -0.91 -3.53
CA GLY A 32 -7.42 -1.52 -2.35
C GLY A 32 -8.33 -2.48 -1.59
N HIS A 33 -8.67 -3.63 -2.21
CA HIS A 33 -9.55 -4.63 -1.60
C HIS A 33 -8.99 -6.05 -1.69
N VAL A 34 -9.41 -6.88 -0.73
CA VAL A 34 -9.24 -8.34 -0.68
C VAL A 34 -10.59 -9.01 -0.39
N ASN A 35 -10.68 -10.33 -0.55
CA ASN A 35 -11.87 -11.09 -0.16
C ASN A 35 -12.05 -11.13 1.37
N LYS A 36 -13.29 -11.39 1.81
CA LYS A 36 -13.63 -11.48 3.24
C LYS A 36 -12.98 -12.65 3.96
N LEU A 37 -12.55 -13.69 3.25
CA LEU A 37 -11.83 -14.84 3.85
C LEU A 37 -10.52 -14.42 4.53
N LEU A 38 -9.88 -13.34 4.05
CA LEU A 38 -8.64 -12.81 4.63
C LEU A 38 -8.88 -11.99 5.91
N TYR A 39 -10.10 -11.55 6.19
CA TYR A 39 -10.38 -10.60 7.27
C TYR A 39 -9.95 -11.10 8.65
N PRO A 40 -10.24 -12.36 9.05
CA PRO A 40 -9.80 -12.87 10.35
C PRO A 40 -8.26 -12.86 10.50
N ALA A 41 -7.55 -13.26 9.44
CA ALA A 41 -6.09 -13.30 9.45
C ALA A 41 -5.47 -11.89 9.50
N LEU A 42 -6.04 -10.93 8.76
CA LEU A 42 -5.61 -9.53 8.77
C LEU A 42 -5.87 -8.86 10.13
N LYS A 43 -7.06 -9.08 10.70
CA LYS A 43 -7.38 -8.60 12.05
C LYS A 43 -6.38 -9.15 13.08
N ARG A 44 -6.10 -10.47 13.04
CA ARG A 44 -5.08 -11.10 13.90
C ARG A 44 -3.69 -10.50 13.68
N ALA A 45 -3.31 -10.22 12.43
CA ALA A 45 -2.02 -9.61 12.12
C ALA A 45 -1.86 -8.24 12.79
N CYS A 46 -2.85 -7.36 12.63
CA CYS A 46 -2.86 -6.05 13.27
C CYS A 46 -2.89 -6.15 14.80
N GLU A 47 -3.70 -7.04 15.38
CA GLU A 47 -3.77 -7.28 16.83
C GLU A 47 -2.43 -7.80 17.41
N LYS A 48 -1.67 -8.57 16.63
CA LYS A 48 -0.30 -9.01 16.98
C LYS A 48 0.78 -7.93 16.76
N GLY A 49 0.39 -6.72 16.37
CA GLY A 49 1.31 -5.61 16.15
C GLY A 49 2.09 -5.70 14.84
N VAL A 50 1.58 -6.42 13.83
CA VAL A 50 2.14 -6.42 12.48
C VAL A 50 1.62 -5.19 11.74
N ALA A 51 2.53 -4.40 11.17
CA ALA A 51 2.16 -3.21 10.41
C ALA A 51 1.63 -3.59 9.01
N VAL A 52 0.33 -3.41 8.76
CA VAL A 52 -0.30 -3.83 7.49
C VAL A 52 -0.68 -2.63 6.64
N TYR A 53 -0.14 -2.57 5.41
CA TYR A 53 -0.41 -1.53 4.43
C TYR A 53 -1.05 -2.10 3.16
N MET A 54 -1.98 -1.35 2.59
CA MET A 54 -2.65 -1.66 1.32
C MET A 54 -2.09 -0.77 0.21
N THR A 55 -1.68 -1.38 -0.90
CA THR A 55 -1.42 -0.77 -2.21
C THR A 55 -2.38 -1.36 -3.25
N VAL A 56 -2.32 -0.88 -4.50
CA VAL A 56 -3.19 -1.36 -5.58
C VAL A 56 -2.41 -2.12 -6.64
N GLN A 57 -2.97 -3.24 -7.11
CA GLN A 57 -2.44 -4.04 -8.22
C GLN A 57 -2.55 -3.32 -9.57
N THR A 58 -3.40 -2.29 -9.66
CA THR A 58 -3.56 -1.48 -10.87
C THR A 58 -2.35 -0.62 -11.14
N LEU A 59 -1.42 -0.46 -10.19
CA LEU A 59 -0.20 0.37 -10.24
C LEU A 59 -0.48 1.87 -10.32
N TRP A 60 -1.41 2.28 -11.17
CA TRP A 60 -1.98 3.63 -11.23
C TRP A 60 -3.25 3.68 -10.39
N GLY A 61 -3.51 4.83 -9.79
CA GLY A 61 -4.64 5.01 -8.89
C GLY A 61 -4.22 5.22 -7.44
N TYR A 62 -5.12 5.83 -6.69
CA TYR A 62 -5.07 5.82 -5.24
C TYR A 62 -5.77 4.59 -4.67
N VAL A 63 -5.19 4.06 -3.60
CA VAL A 63 -5.93 3.28 -2.62
C VAL A 63 -6.99 4.19 -2.01
N HIS A 64 -8.26 3.85 -2.18
CA HIS A 64 -9.38 4.68 -1.72
C HIS A 64 -10.44 3.85 -1.00
N MET A 65 -10.03 3.29 0.14
CA MET A 65 -10.80 2.35 0.97
C MET A 65 -12.03 2.98 1.67
N PHE A 66 -12.29 4.28 1.50
CA PHE A 66 -13.48 4.95 2.03
C PHE A 66 -14.72 4.79 1.15
N VAL A 67 -14.60 4.34 -0.11
CA VAL A 67 -15.72 4.28 -1.07
C VAL A 67 -16.65 3.10 -0.76
N TYR A 68 -16.10 1.90 -0.65
CA TYR A 68 -16.87 0.67 -0.43
C TYR A 68 -16.81 0.19 1.03
N ASP A 69 -17.85 -0.52 1.48
CA ASP A 69 -17.92 -1.09 2.83
C ASP A 69 -16.71 -1.97 3.16
N THR A 70 -16.30 -2.81 2.19
CA THR A 70 -15.16 -3.71 2.34
C THR A 70 -13.85 -3.00 2.63
N GLY A 71 -13.65 -1.79 2.10
CA GLY A 71 -12.48 -0.97 2.43
C GLY A 71 -12.56 -0.39 3.85
N ARG A 72 -13.75 0.05 4.27
CA ARG A 72 -13.98 0.58 5.63
C ARG A 72 -13.77 -0.51 6.69
N ASP A 73 -14.24 -1.73 6.43
CA ASP A 73 -14.02 -2.89 7.30
C ASP A 73 -12.52 -3.17 7.50
N LEU A 74 -11.74 -3.17 6.41
CA LEU A 74 -10.30 -3.38 6.46
C LEU A 74 -9.57 -2.29 7.27
N MET A 75 -9.95 -1.03 7.11
CA MET A 75 -9.39 0.07 7.90
C MET A 75 -9.75 -0.05 9.39
N ALA A 76 -10.99 -0.45 9.71
CA ALA A 76 -11.41 -0.71 11.09
C ALA A 76 -10.62 -1.84 11.75
N MET A 77 -10.07 -2.77 10.97
CA MET A 77 -9.16 -3.83 11.44
C MET A 77 -7.70 -3.37 11.56
N GLY A 78 -7.36 -2.14 11.19
CA GLY A 78 -6.01 -1.59 11.27
C GLY A 78 -5.19 -1.64 9.97
N VAL A 79 -5.78 -2.06 8.84
CA VAL A 79 -5.10 -1.98 7.54
C VAL A 79 -5.01 -0.53 7.08
N VAL A 80 -3.81 -0.08 6.75
CA VAL A 80 -3.56 1.33 6.39
C VAL A 80 -3.48 1.51 4.87
N PRO A 81 -4.30 2.38 4.26
CA PRO A 81 -4.20 2.70 2.83
C PRO A 81 -2.92 3.50 2.56
N ALA A 82 -2.08 3.03 1.63
CA ALA A 82 -0.80 3.67 1.28
C ALA A 82 -0.92 4.68 0.12
N ALA A 83 -2.05 5.39 0.03
CA ALA A 83 -2.34 6.39 -1.00
C ALA A 83 -2.07 5.86 -2.42
N ASN A 84 -1.30 6.58 -3.24
CA ASN A 84 -0.90 6.18 -4.59
C ASN A 84 0.53 5.60 -4.65
N MET A 85 1.07 5.12 -3.52
CA MET A 85 2.41 4.57 -3.47
C MET A 85 2.48 3.23 -4.23
N LEU A 86 3.52 3.08 -5.06
CA LEU A 86 3.77 1.82 -5.76
C LEU A 86 4.02 0.68 -4.77
N PRO A 87 3.56 -0.55 -5.07
CA PRO A 87 3.78 -1.72 -4.21
C PRO A 87 5.22 -1.93 -3.76
N GLU A 88 6.17 -1.85 -4.69
CA GLU A 88 7.60 -2.07 -4.44
C GLU A 88 8.19 -0.95 -3.59
N VAL A 89 7.74 0.29 -3.82
CA VAL A 89 8.18 1.44 -3.02
C VAL A 89 7.64 1.34 -1.60
N ALA A 90 6.37 0.95 -1.42
CA ALA A 90 5.78 0.69 -0.10
C ALA A 90 6.51 -0.42 0.64
N TYR A 91 6.93 -1.48 -0.06
CA TYR A 91 7.69 -2.57 0.53
C TYR A 91 9.05 -2.10 1.07
N ILE A 92 9.83 -1.36 0.27
CA ILE A 92 11.13 -0.82 0.70
C ILE A 92 10.95 0.21 1.83
N LYS A 93 9.98 1.12 1.69
CA LYS A 93 9.71 2.15 2.68
C LYS A 93 9.28 1.57 4.02
N LEU A 94 8.49 0.48 4.02
CA LEU A 94 8.10 -0.20 5.25
C LEU A 94 9.30 -0.82 5.97
N GLY A 95 10.21 -1.46 5.22
CA GLY A 95 11.47 -1.96 5.78
C GLY A 95 12.32 -0.85 6.39
N TRP A 96 12.44 0.28 5.69
CA TRP A 96 13.13 1.47 6.22
C TRP A 96 12.47 2.03 7.48
N ALA A 97 11.15 2.20 7.48
CA ALA A 97 10.39 2.78 8.59
C ALA A 97 10.46 1.91 9.85
N LEU A 98 10.33 0.59 9.72
CA LEU A 98 10.52 -0.37 10.81
C LEU A 98 11.96 -0.40 11.32
N GLY A 99 12.93 -0.05 10.47
CA GLY A 99 14.33 0.15 10.89
C GLY A 99 14.56 1.43 11.71
N GLN A 100 13.63 2.40 11.68
CA GLN A 100 13.74 3.64 12.45
C GLN A 100 13.08 3.53 13.83
N THR A 101 12.01 2.73 13.96
CA THR A 101 11.21 2.66 15.18
C THR A 101 10.36 1.39 15.23
N ASN A 102 10.04 0.95 16.45
CA ASN A 102 9.09 -0.14 16.71
C ASN A 102 7.69 0.38 17.09
N ASP A 103 7.50 1.70 17.24
CA ASP A 103 6.20 2.32 17.49
C ASP A 103 5.39 2.38 16.19
N LEU A 104 4.30 1.62 16.12
CA LEU A 104 3.47 1.49 14.93
C LEU A 104 2.82 2.81 14.50
N GLU A 105 2.49 3.71 15.42
CA GLU A 105 1.95 5.03 15.04
C GLU A 105 3.04 5.88 14.39
N LYS A 106 4.29 5.76 14.88
CA LYS A 106 5.42 6.44 14.24
C LYS A 106 5.80 5.80 12.91
N VAL A 107 5.72 4.48 12.77
CA VAL A 107 5.87 3.78 11.48
C VAL A 107 4.83 4.28 10.48
N LYS A 108 3.57 4.43 10.91
CA LYS A 108 2.48 4.98 10.10
C LYS A 108 2.74 6.41 9.66
N GLU A 109 3.22 7.27 10.56
CA GLU A 109 3.63 8.62 10.21
C GLU A 109 4.73 8.62 9.14
N LEU A 110 5.78 7.81 9.31
CA LEU A 110 6.88 7.70 8.34
C LEU A 110 6.40 7.17 6.99
N MET A 111 5.51 6.17 6.99
CA MET A 111 4.96 5.58 5.77
C MET A 111 4.09 6.57 5.00
N LEU A 112 3.25 7.35 5.68
CA LEU A 112 2.31 8.27 5.04
C LEU A 112 2.89 9.66 4.74
N LYS A 113 4.03 10.02 5.34
CA LYS A 113 4.74 11.27 5.04
C LYS A 113 5.54 11.11 3.74
N PRO A 114 5.31 11.93 2.69
CA PRO A 114 6.14 11.93 1.49
C PRO A 114 7.61 12.28 1.82
N VAL A 115 8.56 11.53 1.26
CA VAL A 115 10.01 11.72 1.43
C VAL A 115 10.68 12.13 0.12
N ASN A 116 10.31 11.48 -0.99
CA ASN A 116 10.86 11.67 -2.33
C ASN A 116 9.80 11.34 -3.40
N ASP A 117 8.66 12.03 -3.32
CA ASP A 117 7.54 11.96 -4.27
C ASP A 117 6.87 10.58 -4.44
N GLU A 118 7.07 9.67 -3.49
CA GLU A 118 6.43 8.35 -3.50
C GLU A 118 4.92 8.38 -3.19
N ILE A 119 4.43 9.49 -2.63
CA ILE A 119 3.01 9.81 -2.48
C ILE A 119 2.80 11.19 -3.08
N THR A 120 1.80 11.33 -3.94
CA THR A 120 1.42 12.63 -4.51
C THR A 120 0.19 13.21 -3.78
N PRO A 121 0.00 14.54 -3.75
CA PRO A 121 -1.19 15.15 -3.15
C PRO A 121 -2.48 14.91 -3.96
N ARG A 122 -2.34 14.79 -5.28
CA ARG A 122 -3.43 14.45 -6.22
C ARG A 122 -2.86 13.77 -7.45
N GLU A 123 -3.67 12.95 -8.08
CA GLU A 123 -3.34 12.42 -9.40
C GLU A 123 -3.41 13.54 -10.45
N PRO A 124 -2.34 13.75 -11.23
CA PRO A 124 -2.37 14.68 -12.34
C PRO A 124 -3.03 14.02 -13.55
N TYR A 125 -3.53 14.83 -14.48
CA TYR A 125 -4.23 14.36 -15.68
C TYR A 125 -3.37 13.43 -16.57
N ASN A 126 -2.04 13.49 -16.44
CA ASN A 126 -1.06 12.70 -17.17
C ASN A 126 -0.44 11.56 -16.33
N GLY A 127 -0.97 11.26 -15.14
CA GLY A 127 -0.43 10.25 -14.23
C GLY A 127 -0.54 8.79 -14.70
N TYR A 128 -1.32 8.53 -15.76
CA TYR A 128 -1.66 7.17 -16.22
C TYR A 128 -0.58 6.48 -17.07
N LEU A 129 0.42 7.21 -17.58
CA LEU A 129 1.59 6.58 -18.21
C LEU A 129 2.59 6.20 -17.11
N ILE A 130 3.40 5.14 -17.28
CA ILE A 130 4.42 4.63 -16.32
C ILE A 130 5.58 5.64 -16.17
N TYR A 131 5.26 6.88 -15.88
CA TYR A 131 6.23 7.92 -15.67
C TYR A 131 5.94 8.73 -14.41
N GLN A 132 4.86 8.46 -13.66
CA GLN A 132 4.47 9.30 -12.52
C GLN A 132 4.39 10.77 -12.94
N GLY A 133 3.36 11.10 -13.73
CA GLY A 133 3.11 12.47 -14.16
C GLY A 133 3.19 13.47 -13.01
N GLY A 134 3.63 14.70 -13.28
CA GLY A 134 3.86 15.73 -12.27
C GLY A 134 5.27 15.76 -11.67
N VAL A 135 6.12 14.74 -11.92
CA VAL A 135 7.56 14.82 -11.63
C VAL A 135 8.24 15.64 -12.74
N ARG A 136 8.95 16.71 -12.37
CA ARG A 136 9.54 17.66 -13.32
C ARG A 136 10.46 16.98 -14.33
N GLU A 137 11.31 16.08 -13.86
CA GLU A 137 12.29 15.36 -14.67
C GLU A 137 11.61 14.46 -15.73
N VAL A 138 10.46 13.89 -15.38
CA VAL A 138 9.63 13.11 -16.28
C VAL A 138 8.93 13.99 -17.32
N GLU A 139 8.37 15.12 -16.89
CA GLU A 139 7.70 16.05 -17.79
C GLU A 139 8.66 16.58 -18.85
N GLU A 140 9.88 16.95 -18.44
CA GLU A 140 10.95 17.35 -19.35
C GLU A 140 11.32 16.25 -20.36
N PHE A 141 11.35 14.98 -19.92
CA PHE A 141 11.63 13.85 -20.80
C PHE A 141 10.52 13.63 -21.82
N VAL A 142 9.25 13.60 -21.39
CA VAL A 142 8.11 13.36 -22.27
C VAL A 142 7.98 14.46 -23.33
N GLN A 143 8.23 15.73 -22.96
CA GLN A 143 8.22 16.86 -23.91
C GLN A 143 9.29 16.74 -25.00
N LYS A 144 10.45 16.15 -24.69
CA LYS A 144 11.56 15.98 -25.65
C LYS A 144 11.35 14.80 -26.60
N VAL A 145 10.72 13.72 -26.14
CA VAL A 145 10.61 12.45 -26.89
C VAL A 145 9.34 12.39 -27.77
N ARG A 146 8.27 13.11 -27.42
CA ARG A 146 7.02 13.15 -28.20
C ARG A 146 6.88 14.41 -29.07
N LYS A 147 7.90 14.73 -29.89
CA LYS A 147 7.75 15.68 -31.00
C LYS A 147 7.51 14.94 -32.32
#